data_AF-K1SWT9-F1
#
_entry.id   AF-K1SWT9-F1
#
_cell.length_a   1.000
_cell.length_b   1.000
_cell.length_c   1.000
_cell.angle_alpha   90.00
_cell.angle_beta   90.00
_cell.angle_gamma   90.00
#
_symmetry.space_group_name_H-M   'P 1'
#
loop_
_entity.id
_entity.type
_entity.pdbx_description
1 polymer ?
#
loop_
_entity_poly.entity_id
_entity_poly.type
_entity_poly.pdbx_seq_one_letter_code
_entity_poly.pdbx_strand_id
1 'polypeptide(L)'
;MRTAKELFAELNSFDENRRIEAKSASAVGKSMMETVCAFANEPGLCGGYLLLGAKRTGIAEDGRPIYEPENIENTDKIQSDFVAMCNSMFN
;
A
#
# COMPACT_ATOMS: atom_id res chain seq x y z
N MET A 1 8.26 1.09 -14.28
CA MET A 1 7.14 0.58 -13.45
C MET A 1 7.69 -0.57 -12.63
N ARG A 2 7.49 -0.60 -11.30
CA ARG A 2 8.00 -1.66 -10.41
C ARG A 2 6.94 -2.74 -10.23
N THR A 3 7.35 -3.99 -10.11
CA THR A 3 6.43 -5.11 -9.88
C THR A 3 6.03 -5.23 -8.41
N ALA A 4 4.88 -5.85 -8.14
CA ALA A 4 4.45 -6.13 -6.76
C ALA A 4 5.49 -6.94 -5.98
N LYS A 5 6.19 -7.88 -6.65
CA LYS A 5 7.26 -8.68 -6.06
C LYS A 5 8.45 -7.83 -5.61
N GLU A 6 8.88 -6.88 -6.43
CA GLU A 6 9.98 -5.97 -6.07
C GLU A 6 9.59 -5.05 -4.91
N LEU A 7 8.37 -4.51 -4.93
CA LEU A 7 7.86 -3.66 -3.85
C LEU A 7 7.75 -4.45 -2.54
N PHE A 8 7.30 -5.71 -2.59
CA PHE A 8 7.20 -6.58 -1.42
C PHE A 8 8.57 -6.93 -0.83
N ALA A 9 9.58 -7.16 -1.68
CA ALA A 9 10.95 -7.39 -1.23
C ALA A 9 11.53 -6.14 -0.57
N GLU A 10 11.28 -4.96 -1.14
CA GLU A 10 11.71 -3.69 -0.56
C GLU A 10 11.05 -3.41 0.79
N LEU A 11 9.75 -3.67 0.90
CA LEU A 11 8.96 -3.51 2.11
C LEU A 11 9.52 -4.34 3.29
N ASN A 12 10.08 -5.52 3.02
CA ASN A 12 10.73 -6.38 4.04
C ASN A 12 12.23 -6.09 4.23
N SER A 13 12.81 -5.20 3.42
CA SER A 13 14.24 -4.86 3.45
C SER A 13 14.52 -3.53 4.16
N PHE A 14 13.54 -2.63 4.24
CA PHE A 14 13.70 -1.31 4.86
C PHE A 14 12.82 -1.19 6.10
N ASP A 15 13.36 -0.56 7.15
CA ASP A 15 12.63 -0.31 8.41
C ASP A 15 11.51 0.74 8.22
N GLU A 16 11.79 1.81 7.48
CA GLU A 16 10.81 2.84 7.10
C GLU A 16 10.86 3.09 5.60
N ASN A 17 9.77 2.80 4.89
CA ASN A 17 9.63 3.16 3.48
C ASN A 17 8.62 4.30 3.33
N ARG A 18 9.13 5.51 3.09
CA ARG A 18 8.29 6.71 2.92
C ARG A 18 7.41 6.67 1.66
N ARG A 19 7.70 5.77 0.72
CA ARG A 19 7.05 5.72 -0.60
C ARG A 19 6.29 4.43 -0.87
N ILE A 20 6.32 3.46 0.05
CA ILE A 20 5.57 2.20 -0.08
C ILE A 20 4.75 2.02 1.18
N GLU A 21 3.43 1.96 1.01
CA GLU A 21 2.51 1.62 2.09
C GLU A 21 1.87 0.26 1.81
N ALA A 22 1.86 -0.61 2.82
CA ALA A 22 1.28 -1.94 2.72
C ALA A 22 -0.10 -1.99 3.38
N LYS A 23 -1.07 -2.60 2.70
CA LYS A 23 -2.43 -2.77 3.23
C LYS A 23 -2.91 -4.21 3.04
N SER A 24 -3.57 -4.71 4.09
CA SER A 24 -4.32 -5.97 4.03
C SER A 24 -5.54 -5.83 3.11
N ALA A 25 -6.05 -6.96 2.62
CA ALA A 25 -7.26 -7.03 1.82
C ALA A 25 -8.48 -6.45 2.56
N SER A 26 -8.48 -6.51 3.89
CA SER A 26 -9.56 -5.95 4.73
C SER A 26 -9.49 -4.43 4.91
N ALA A 27 -8.38 -3.78 4.55
CA ALA A 27 -8.17 -2.34 4.74
C ALA A 27 -8.57 -1.48 3.52
N VAL A 28 -9.35 -2.05 2.60
CA VAL A 28 -9.86 -1.37 1.39
C VAL A 28 -10.87 -0.28 1.74
N GLY A 29 -10.77 0.87 1.05
CA GLY A 29 -11.66 2.03 1.25
C GLY A 29 -10.93 3.22 1.86
N LYS A 30 -11.46 3.75 2.98
CA LYS A 30 -10.99 5.00 3.60
C LYS A 30 -9.48 5.03 3.87
N SER A 31 -8.93 3.93 4.39
CA SER A 31 -7.49 3.85 4.70
C SER A 31 -6.61 4.00 3.46
N MET A 32 -7.08 3.55 2.28
CA MET A 32 -6.39 3.75 1.01
C MET A 32 -6.36 5.22 0.62
N MET A 33 -7.51 5.89 0.75
CA MET A 33 -7.65 7.31 0.38
C MET A 33 -6.81 8.20 1.28
N GLU A 34 -6.71 7.89 2.58
CA GLU A 34 -5.83 8.59 3.51
C GLU A 34 -4.36 8.50 3.06
N THR A 35 -3.90 7.32 2.63
CA THR A 35 -2.55 7.15 2.09
C THR A 35 -2.37 7.89 0.77
N VAL A 36 -3.36 7.87 -0.13
CA VAL A 36 -3.31 8.63 -1.39
C VAL A 36 -3.17 10.12 -1.11
N CYS A 37 -3.97 10.68 -0.20
CA CYS A 37 -3.85 12.07 0.25
C CYS A 37 -2.47 12.35 0.84
N ALA A 38 -1.94 11.48 1.69
CA ALA A 38 -0.62 11.65 2.29
C ALA A 38 0.48 11.72 1.22
N PHE A 39 0.44 10.80 0.24
CA PHE A 39 1.42 10.77 -0.83
C PHE A 39 1.30 11.94 -1.83
N ALA A 40 0.07 12.41 -2.07
CA ALA A 40 -0.18 13.54 -2.97
C ALA A 40 0.23 14.88 -2.33
N ASN A 41 0.05 15.02 -1.01
CA ASN A 41 0.30 16.28 -0.30
C ASN A 41 1.73 16.41 0.24
N GLU A 42 2.52 15.33 0.30
CA GLU A 42 3.91 15.36 0.77
C GLU A 42 4.83 16.07 -0.25
N PRO A 43 5.39 17.26 0.07
CA PRO A 43 6.24 18.01 -0.85
C PRO A 43 7.49 17.21 -1.22
N GLY A 44 7.76 17.07 -2.52
CA GLY A 44 8.95 16.37 -3.02
C GLY A 44 8.87 14.84 -3.02
N LEU A 45 7.74 14.24 -2.59
CA LEU A 45 7.56 12.79 -2.66
C LEU A 45 7.24 12.29 -4.09
N CYS A 46 6.56 13.13 -4.88
CA CYS A 46 6.11 12.81 -6.23
C CYS A 46 5.31 11.49 -6.29
N GLY A 47 4.47 11.24 -5.27
CA GLY A 47 3.66 10.02 -5.14
C GLY A 47 4.40 8.82 -4.56
N GLY A 48 3.71 7.68 -4.53
CA GLY A 48 4.19 6.43 -3.93
C GLY A 48 3.42 5.20 -4.43
N TYR A 49 3.67 4.07 -3.78
CA TYR A 49 3.08 2.77 -4.07
C TYR A 49 2.20 2.32 -2.91
N LEU A 50 0.97 1.92 -3.24
CA LEU A 50 0.08 1.22 -2.32
C LEU A 50 0.12 -0.27 -2.66
N LEU A 51 0.71 -1.09 -1.79
CA LEU A 51 0.83 -2.53 -1.98
C LEU A 51 -0.29 -3.24 -1.24
N LEU A 52 -1.24 -3.80 -2.01
CA LEU A 52 -2.36 -4.55 -1.46
C LEU A 52 -2.00 -6.02 -1.32
N GLY A 53 -2.54 -6.68 -0.28
CA GLY A 53 -2.28 -8.09 -0.02
C GLY A 53 -0.92 -8.31 0.64
N ALA A 54 -0.41 -7.30 1.35
CA ALA A 54 0.75 -7.43 2.21
C ALA A 54 0.32 -7.14 3.64
N LYS A 55 0.33 -8.17 4.50
CA LYS A 55 -0.07 -8.06 5.89
C LYS A 55 1.17 -8.05 6.77
N ARG A 56 1.27 -7.06 7.67
CA ARG A 56 2.29 -7.05 8.71
C ARG A 56 1.95 -8.14 9.73
N THR A 57 2.84 -9.12 9.88
CA THR A 57 2.66 -10.26 10.80
C THR A 57 3.49 -10.13 12.06
N GLY A 58 4.51 -9.26 12.05
CA GLY A 58 5.32 -9.02 13.22
C GLY A 58 6.42 -7.99 13.00
N ILE A 59 7.43 -8.11 13.86
CA ILE A 59 8.65 -7.34 13.87
C ILE A 59 9.80 -8.34 14.02
N ALA A 60 10.81 -8.26 13.17
CA ALA A 60 12.00 -9.09 13.25
C ALA A 60 12.90 -8.65 14.41
N GLU A 61 13.90 -9.48 14.75
CA GLU A 61 14.82 -9.21 15.87
C GLU A 61 15.63 -7.90 15.68
N ASP A 62 15.83 -7.48 14.44
CA ASP A 62 16.48 -6.23 14.04
C ASP A 62 15.53 -5.03 13.97
N GLY A 63 14.28 -5.16 14.42
CA GLY A 63 13.32 -4.06 14.55
C GLY A 63 12.46 -3.79 13.32
N ARG A 64 12.80 -4.37 12.17
CA ARG A 64 12.06 -4.19 10.92
C ARG A 64 10.70 -4.89 10.93
N PRO A 65 9.68 -4.31 10.28
CA PRO A 65 8.40 -4.98 10.09
C PRO A 65 8.54 -6.21 9.19
N ILE A 66 7.87 -7.30 9.56
CA ILE A 66 7.73 -8.50 8.72
C ILE A 66 6.38 -8.46 8.04
N TYR A 67 6.39 -8.57 6.72
CA TYR A 67 5.18 -8.66 5.91
C TYR A 67 5.09 -10.02 5.22
N GLU A 68 3.89 -10.58 5.23
CA GLU A 68 3.54 -11.80 4.53
C GLU A 68 2.49 -11.53 3.44
N PRO A 69 2.51 -12.29 2.34
CA PRO A 69 1.49 -12.19 1.31
C PRO A 69 0.14 -12.65 1.87
N GLU A 70 -0.88 -11.84 1.68
CA GLU A 70 -2.27 -12.13 2.00
C GLU A 70 -3.07 -12.23 0.70
N ASN A 71 -3.94 -13.24 0.60
CA ASN A 71 -4.79 -13.38 -0.56
C ASN A 71 -5.82 -12.23 -0.59
N ILE A 72 -6.02 -11.67 -1.77
CA ILE A 72 -7.04 -10.66 -2.02
C ILE A 72 -8.11 -11.30 -2.90
N GLU A 73 -9.32 -11.37 -2.37
CA GLU A 73 -10.48 -11.78 -3.16
C GLU A 73 -11.02 -10.60 -3.97
N ASN A 74 -11.60 -10.88 -5.14
CA ASN A 74 -12.27 -9.88 -5.98
C ASN A 74 -11.36 -8.69 -6.39
N THR A 75 -10.12 -8.98 -6.79
CA THR A 75 -9.13 -7.96 -7.19
C THR A 75 -9.64 -6.98 -8.25
N ASP A 76 -10.42 -7.45 -9.22
CA ASP A 76 -11.03 -6.64 -10.28
C ASP A 76 -12.03 -5.61 -9.71
N LYS A 77 -12.86 -6.04 -8.76
CA LYS A 77 -13.80 -5.16 -8.06
C LYS A 77 -13.05 -4.11 -7.24
N ILE A 78 -12.01 -4.52 -6.51
CA ILE A 78 -11.21 -3.60 -5.68
C ILE A 78 -10.54 -2.54 -6.56
N GLN A 79 -10.00 -2.92 -7.73
CA GLN A 79 -9.43 -1.97 -8.67
C GLN A 79 -10.50 -0.97 -9.17
N SER A 80 -11.67 -1.48 -9.56
CA SER A 80 -12.78 -0.66 -10.04
C SER A 80 -13.28 0.31 -8.97
N ASP A 81 -13.49 -0.17 -7.74
CA ASP A 81 -13.90 0.64 -6.59
C ASP A 81 -12.87 1.71 -6.28
N PHE A 82 -11.57 1.38 -6.34
CA PHE A 82 -10.50 2.34 -6.08
C PHE A 82 -10.47 3.48 -7.10
N VAL A 83 -10.64 3.17 -8.39
CA VAL A 83 -10.75 4.20 -9.44
C VAL A 83 -11.99 5.08 -9.24
N ALA A 84 -13.13 4.48 -8.87
CA ALA A 84 -14.35 5.23 -8.58
C ALA A 84 -14.18 6.16 -7.38
N MET A 85 -13.55 5.71 -6.29
CA MET A 85 -13.27 6.51 -5.11
C MET A 85 -12.32 7.68 -5.41
N CYS A 86 -11.24 7.43 -6.17
CA CYS A 86 -10.31 8.49 -6.59
C CYS A 86 -11.00 9.57 -7.42
N ASN A 87 -11.85 9.17 -8.38
CA ASN A 87 -12.63 10.13 -9.16
C ASN A 87 -13.60 10.91 -8.29
N SER A 88 -14.31 10.26 -7.37
CA SER A 88 -15.30 10.96 -6.53
C SER A 88 -14.68 11.90 -5.49
N MET A 89 -13.46 11.63 -5.02
CA MET A 89 -12.81 12.43 -3.96
C MET A 89 -11.92 13.54 -4.51
N PHE A 90 -11.36 13.40 -5.70
CA PHE A 90 -10.30 14.30 -6.21
C PHE A 90 -10.62 14.96 -7.56
N ASN A 91 -11.77 14.66 -8.18
CA ASN A 91 -12.23 15.23 -9.44
C ASN A 91 -13.60 15.90 -9.24
#